data_AF-A0A365QVG6-F1
#
_entry.id   AF-A0A365QVG6-F1
#
_cell.length_a   1.000
_cell.length_b   1.000
_cell.length_c   1.000
_cell.angle_alpha   90.00
_cell.angle_beta   90.00
_cell.angle_gamma   90.00
#
_symmetry.space_group_name_H-M   'P 1'
#
loop_
_entity.id
_entity.type
_entity.pdbx_description
1 polymer ?
#
loop_
_entity_poly.entity_id
_entity_poly.type
_entity_poly.pdbx_seq_one_letter_code
_entity_poly.pdbx_strand_id
1 'polypeptide(L)'
;MNNDKPPPSLDERLRNWGQSNRGAYDPVDAEYVTRAWRTLSPRNQELLRMVYLWHASREVVCRRLKIARHSRQHFDLELQAARSALARALQQERSDGDVHGIHLR
;
A
#
# COMPACT_ATOMS: atom_id res chain seq x y z
N MET A 1 6.03 29.96 6.69
CA MET A 1 6.70 28.69 6.34
C MET A 1 5.73 27.81 5.57
N ASN A 2 5.83 27.79 4.25
CA ASN A 2 5.05 26.86 3.44
C ASN A 2 5.66 25.48 3.68
N ASN A 3 4.92 24.57 4.32
CA ASN A 3 5.31 23.16 4.43
C ASN A 3 5.14 22.51 3.04
N ASP A 4 6.01 22.90 2.10
CA ASP A 4 6.25 22.19 0.85
C ASP A 4 7.09 20.95 1.19
N LYS A 5 6.56 20.10 2.09
CA LYS A 5 7.16 18.79 2.29
C LYS A 5 6.88 18.02 1.00
N PRO A 6 7.91 17.46 0.34
CA PRO A 6 7.67 16.60 -0.80
C PRO A 6 6.64 15.54 -0.39
N PRO A 7 5.71 15.17 -1.29
CA PRO A 7 4.69 14.20 -0.97
C PRO A 7 5.36 12.97 -0.33
N PRO A 8 4.86 12.51 0.83
CA PRO A 8 5.52 11.46 1.59
C PRO A 8 5.77 10.27 0.68
N SER A 9 6.99 9.73 0.73
CA SER A 9 7.37 8.58 -0.08
C SER A 9 6.45 7.40 0.22
N LEU A 10 6.24 6.49 -0.74
CA LEU A 10 5.38 5.31 -0.56
C LEU A 10 5.70 4.53 0.73
N ASP A 11 6.99 4.42 1.07
CA ASP A 11 7.47 3.74 2.28
C ASP A 11 7.00 4.44 3.55
N GLU A 12 7.03 5.78 3.57
CA GLU A 12 6.55 6.60 4.70
C GLU A 12 5.04 6.48 4.88
N ARG A 13 4.29 6.51 3.77
CA ARG A 13 2.83 6.29 3.79
C ARG A 13 2.45 4.90 4.28
N LEU A 14 3.16 3.87 3.82
CA LEU A 14 2.97 2.50 4.29
C LEU A 14 3.29 2.34 5.77
N ARG A 15 4.33 3.03 6.25
CA ARG A 15 4.66 3.06 7.68
C ARG A 15 3.57 3.77 8.49
N ASN A 16 3.07 4.90 8.02
CA ASN A 16 1.96 5.64 8.64
C ASN A 16 0.70 4.77 8.69
N TRP A 17 0.35 4.12 7.58
CA TRP A 17 -0.75 3.16 7.50
C TRP A 17 -0.59 1.95 8.44
N GLY A 18 0.62 1.37 8.58
CA GLY A 18 0.88 0.33 9.59
C GLY A 18 0.77 0.84 11.04
N GLN A 19 1.10 2.12 11.26
CA GLN A 19 0.93 2.79 12.55
C GLN A 19 -0.51 3.23 12.84
N SER A 20 -1.43 3.15 11.86
CA SER A 20 -2.85 3.45 12.08
C SER A 20 -3.48 2.65 13.23
N ASN A 21 -2.98 1.44 13.48
CA ASN A 21 -3.40 0.59 14.60
C ASN A 21 -2.68 0.89 15.92
N ARG A 22 -1.66 1.77 15.93
CA ARG A 22 -0.82 2.12 17.09
C ARG A 22 -1.00 3.58 17.57
N GLY A 23 -1.83 4.38 16.90
CA GLY A 23 -2.40 5.63 17.43
C GLY A 23 -1.73 6.93 16.99
N ALA A 24 -0.43 6.96 16.68
CA ALA A 24 0.24 8.14 16.12
C ALA A 24 0.39 7.98 14.60
N TYR A 25 -0.60 8.48 13.85
CA TYR A 25 -0.62 8.40 12.39
C TYR A 25 -1.46 9.53 11.79
N ASP A 26 -1.35 9.75 10.49
CA ASP A 26 -2.14 10.72 9.75
C ASP A 26 -3.38 10.02 9.19
N PRO A 27 -4.59 10.29 9.71
CA PRO A 27 -5.79 9.58 9.27
C PRO A 27 -6.11 9.83 7.79
N VAL A 28 -5.75 11.00 7.27
CA VAL A 28 -5.92 11.34 5.85
C VAL A 28 -5.04 10.48 4.94
N ASP A 29 -3.76 10.32 5.29
CA ASP A 29 -2.84 9.50 4.50
C ASP A 29 -3.20 8.00 4.62
N ALA A 30 -3.52 7.54 5.82
CA ALA A 30 -3.97 6.17 6.05
C ALA A 30 -5.26 5.83 5.30
N GLU A 31 -6.22 6.76 5.21
CA GLU A 31 -7.43 6.56 4.41
C GLU A 31 -7.12 6.51 2.91
N TYR A 32 -6.26 7.40 2.41
CA TYR A 32 -5.79 7.39 1.02
C TYR A 32 -5.13 6.05 0.66
N VAL A 33 -4.22 5.57 1.50
CA VAL A 33 -3.58 4.26 1.34
C VAL A 33 -4.62 3.15 1.41
N THR A 34 -5.61 3.24 2.30
CA THR A 34 -6.67 2.23 2.42
C THR A 34 -7.57 2.17 1.18
N ARG A 35 -7.92 3.31 0.58
CA ARG A 35 -8.69 3.37 -0.68
C ARG A 35 -7.91 2.74 -1.82
N ALA A 36 -6.66 3.16 -2.02
CA ALA A 36 -5.79 2.58 -3.04
C ALA A 36 -5.50 1.08 -2.79
N TRP A 37 -5.41 0.67 -1.53
CA TRP A 37 -5.24 -0.74 -1.16
C TRP A 37 -6.48 -1.57 -1.50
N ARG A 38 -7.69 -1.03 -1.32
CA ARG A 38 -8.95 -1.71 -1.69
C ARG A 38 -9.11 -1.97 -3.19
N THR A 39 -8.45 -1.20 -4.05
CA THR A 39 -8.49 -1.42 -5.51
C THR A 39 -7.50 -2.51 -5.98
N LEU A 40 -6.61 -2.97 -5.10
CA LEU A 40 -5.66 -4.04 -5.42
C LEU A 40 -6.33 -5.42 -5.47
N SER A 41 -5.69 -6.38 -6.13
CA SER A 41 -6.12 -7.77 -6.09
C SER A 41 -6.10 -8.34 -4.66
N PRO A 42 -7.02 -9.24 -4.29
CA PRO A 42 -7.16 -9.77 -2.93
C PRO A 42 -5.87 -10.41 -2.39
N ARG A 43 -5.06 -11.03 -3.27
CA ARG A 43 -3.75 -11.59 -2.92
C ARG A 43 -2.75 -10.52 -2.44
N ASN A 44 -2.67 -9.40 -3.15
CA ASN A 44 -1.81 -8.26 -2.78
C ASN A 44 -2.35 -7.58 -1.52
N GLN A 45 -3.67 -7.51 -1.39
CA GLN A 45 -4.31 -6.95 -0.21
C GLN A 45 -3.93 -7.70 1.06
N GLU A 46 -4.07 -9.04 1.06
CA GLU A 46 -3.68 -9.88 2.18
C GLU A 46 -2.18 -9.79 2.47
N LEU A 47 -1.33 -9.79 1.44
CA LEU A 47 0.12 -9.66 1.60
C LEU A 47 0.48 -8.37 2.35
N LEU A 48 -0.03 -7.23 1.90
CA LEU A 48 0.22 -5.93 2.53
C LEU A 48 -0.35 -5.86 3.94
N ARG A 49 -1.56 -6.40 4.16
CA ARG A 49 -2.18 -6.46 5.49
C ARG A 49 -1.34 -7.29 6.46
N MET A 50 -0.88 -8.46 6.05
CA MET A 50 -0.08 -9.32 6.92
C MET A 50 1.28 -8.69 7.24
N VAL A 51 1.93 -8.04 6.27
CA VAL A 51 3.27 -7.45 6.46
C VAL A 51 3.21 -6.13 7.25
N TYR A 52 2.30 -5.22 6.92
CA TYR A 52 2.28 -3.87 7.49
C TYR A 52 1.32 -3.69 8.66
N LEU A 53 0.14 -4.33 8.66
CA LEU A 53 -0.80 -4.23 9.78
C LEU A 53 -0.46 -5.25 10.87
N TRP A 54 -0.22 -6.50 10.48
CA TRP A 54 0.01 -7.57 11.45
C TRP A 54 1.49 -7.75 11.82
N HIS A 55 2.40 -7.09 11.08
CA HIS A 55 3.85 -7.30 11.23
C HIS A 55 4.24 -8.79 11.20
N ALA A 56 3.52 -9.58 10.40
CA ALA A 56 3.73 -11.01 10.32
C ALA A 56 5.08 -11.34 9.70
N SER A 57 5.79 -12.31 10.29
CA SER A 57 7.03 -12.83 9.75
C SER A 57 6.82 -13.45 8.36
N ARG A 58 7.87 -13.39 7.53
CA ARG A 58 7.88 -13.94 6.15
C ARG A 58 7.37 -15.38 6.09
N GLU A 59 7.68 -16.18 7.10
CA GLU A 59 7.22 -17.58 7.19
C GLU A 59 5.70 -17.70 7.30
N VAL A 60 5.06 -16.86 8.11
CA VAL A 60 3.61 -16.86 8.29
C VAL A 60 2.92 -16.45 6.99
N VAL A 61 3.46 -15.43 6.34
CA VAL A 61 2.97 -14.95 5.06
C VAL A 61 3.13 -16.01 3.96
N CYS A 62 4.30 -16.62 3.83
CA CYS A 62 4.54 -17.68 2.85
C CYS A 62 3.62 -18.89 3.06
N ARG A 63 3.39 -19.31 4.32
CA ARG A 63 2.44 -20.39 4.63
C ARG A 63 1.02 -20.03 4.23
N ARG A 64 0.58 -18.80 4.52
CA ARG A 64 -0.80 -18.35 4.31
C ARG A 64 -1.12 -18.12 2.83
N LEU A 65 -0.20 -17.47 2.11
CA LEU A 65 -0.33 -17.22 0.67
C LEU A 65 0.06 -18.42 -0.19
N LYS A 66 0.36 -19.58 0.43
CA LYS A 66 0.86 -20.79 -0.24
C LYS A 66 2.03 -20.50 -1.19
N ILE A 67 2.87 -19.53 -0.85
CA ILE A 67 4.09 -19.23 -1.61
C ILE A 67 5.05 -20.38 -1.34
N ALA A 68 5.55 -21.01 -2.41
CA ALA A 68 6.44 -22.15 -2.33
C ALA A 68 7.57 -21.86 -1.33
N ARG A 69 7.71 -22.74 -0.33
CA ARG A 69 8.31 -22.51 1.00
C ARG A 69 9.81 -22.14 1.00
N HIS A 70 10.46 -21.92 -0.14
CA HIS A 70 11.93 -21.84 -0.21
C HIS A 70 12.55 -20.67 -0.97
N SER A 71 11.80 -19.84 -1.69
CA SER A 71 12.44 -18.73 -2.41
C SER A 71 12.20 -17.41 -1.70
N ARG A 72 13.18 -16.98 -0.88
CA ARG A 72 13.26 -15.63 -0.33
C ARG A 72 12.99 -14.56 -1.42
N GLN A 73 13.44 -14.85 -2.63
CA GLN A 73 13.22 -14.09 -3.85
C GLN A 73 11.74 -14.01 -4.28
N HIS A 74 10.96 -15.09 -4.19
CA HIS A 74 9.54 -15.06 -4.55
C HIS A 74 8.75 -14.17 -3.59
N PHE A 75 9.01 -14.27 -2.28
CA PHE A 75 8.39 -13.35 -1.32
C PHE A 75 8.73 -11.88 -1.64
N ASP A 76 9.99 -11.61 -1.95
CA ASP A 76 10.46 -10.26 -2.25
C ASP A 76 9.82 -9.71 -3.53
N LEU A 77 9.74 -10.53 -4.58
CA LEU A 77 9.06 -10.20 -5.84
C LEU A 77 7.57 -9.92 -5.63
N GLU A 78 6.87 -10.76 -4.87
CA GLU A 78 5.45 -10.55 -4.57
C GLU A 78 5.24 -9.28 -3.75
N LEU A 79 6.10 -9.02 -2.76
CA LEU A 79 6.05 -7.81 -1.96
C LEU A 79 6.33 -6.57 -2.81
N GLN A 80 7.32 -6.63 -3.68
CA GLN A 80 7.65 -5.56 -4.61
C GLN A 80 6.50 -5.31 -5.59
N ALA A 81 5.90 -6.38 -6.15
CA ALA A 81 4.74 -6.28 -7.02
C ALA A 81 3.54 -5.64 -6.32
N ALA A 82 3.27 -6.01 -5.06
CA ALA A 82 2.21 -5.41 -4.27
C ALA A 82 2.49 -3.93 -3.96
N ARG A 83 3.73 -3.56 -3.63
CA ARG A 83 4.15 -2.16 -3.44
C ARG A 83 4.01 -1.35 -4.73
N SER A 84 4.46 -1.89 -5.86
CA SER A 84 4.33 -1.23 -7.16
C SER A 84 2.87 -1.08 -7.58
N ALA A 85 2.03 -2.08 -7.33
CA ALA A 85 0.60 -1.99 -7.60
C ALA A 85 -0.07 -0.92 -6.74
N LEU A 86 0.27 -0.84 -5.45
CA LEU A 86 -0.20 0.21 -4.55
C LEU A 86 0.27 1.60 -5.02
N ALA A 87 1.53 1.73 -5.43
CA ALA A 87 2.06 2.98 -5.97
C ALA A 87 1.33 3.44 -7.23
N ARG A 88 0.94 2.49 -8.10
CA ARG A 88 0.14 2.77 -9.30
C ARG A 88 -1.29 3.17 -8.93
N ALA A 89 -1.91 2.48 -7.97
CA ALA A 89 -3.23 2.83 -7.47
C ALA A 89 -3.25 4.23 -6.84
N LEU A 90 -2.23 4.58 -6.04
CA LEU A 90 -2.09 5.92 -5.45
C LEU A 90 -1.86 7.02 -6.50
N GLN A 91 -1.10 6.72 -7.55
CA GLN A 91 -0.96 7.64 -8.69
C GLN A 91 -2.27 7.80 -9.45
N GLN A 92 -2.99 6.69 -9.66
CA GLN A 92 -4.31 6.72 -10.31
C GLN A 92 -5.31 7.52 -9.48
N GLU A 93 -5.38 7.37 -8.16
CA GLU A 93 -6.25 8.19 -7.29
C GLU A 93 -5.88 9.69 -7.37
N ARG A 94 -4.58 10.00 -7.49
CA ARG A 94 -4.11 11.39 -7.65
C ARG A 94 -4.50 11.97 -9.01
N SER A 95 -4.50 11.14 -10.06
CA SER A 95 -4.93 11.51 -11.41
C SER A 95 -6.44 11.47 -11.60
N ASP A 96 -7.17 10.64 -10.85
CA ASP A 96 -8.63 10.54 -10.91
C ASP A 96 -9.31 11.79 -10.34
N GLY A 97 -8.64 12.49 -9.42
CA GLY A 97 -9.00 13.85 -9.01
C GLY A 97 -8.85 14.91 -10.10
N ASP A 98 -8.22 14.60 -11.24
CA ASP A 98 -8.03 15.51 -12.39
C ASP A 98 -9.01 15.21 -13.55
N VAL A 99 -9.61 14.00 -13.62
CA VAL A 99 -10.47 13.60 -14.76
C VAL A 99 -11.95 13.99 -14.62
N HIS A 100 -12.37 14.54 -13.48
CA HIS A 100 -13.68 15.22 -13.39
C HIS A 100 -13.70 16.61 -14.07
N GLY A 101 -12.65 16.97 -14.80
CA GLY A 101 -12.60 18.15 -15.67
C GLY A 101 -12.84 17.86 -17.16
N ILE A 102 -13.20 16.63 -17.57
CA ILE A 102 -13.37 16.28 -19.00
C ILE A 102 -14.72 15.60 -19.26
N HIS A 103 -15.81 16.26 -18.90
CA HIS A 103 -17.11 15.99 -19.53
C HIS A 103 -17.87 17.30 -19.75
N LEU A 104 -17.37 18.13 -20.67
CA LEU A 104 -18.23 19.08 -21.38
C LEU A 104 -17.61 19.43 -22.74
N ARG A 105 -17.95 18.65 -23.76
CA ARG A 105 -18.15 19.19 -25.11
C ARG A 105 -19.03 18.26 -25.94
#